data_AF-A0A4X1VXD2-F1
#
_entry.id   AF-A0A4X1VXD2-F1
#
_cell.length_a   1.000
_cell.length_b   1.000
_cell.length_c   1.000
_cell.angle_alpha   90.00
_cell.angle_beta   90.00
_cell.angle_gamma   90.00
#
_symmetry.space_group_name_H-M   'P 1'
#
loop_
_entity.id
_entity.type
_entity.pdbx_description
1 polymer ?
#
loop_
_entity_poly.entity_id
_entity_poly.type
_entity_poly.pdbx_seq_one_letter_code
_entity_poly.pdbx_strand_id
1 'polypeptide(L)'
;MNIPGGTPSLKLLWLSQEPGVQARRLDTLLACFDLSSSREELQAVGSPFEALCCLLIYLFVQVDTLCLEDLHAFIAQALCLQGKPTVQLVDLELDHVDPRAVQLGSLLVRGLTTLVLVNSACGFPWKTADFMPWNLFDGKLFHQKYLQSEKGCTVEVLVEQNRSRLTKFQALKSAVCRACVKENRPISSRRHWRPHHSGRWGRQESSSHRTSSGHSRSGQGQHWRDQGPGSRQYEPDQWRKY
;
A
#
# COMPACT_ATOMS: atom_id res chain seq x y z
N MET A 1 18.19 12.29 3.95
CA MET A 1 18.87 11.24 3.17
C MET A 1 20.36 11.33 3.44
N ASN A 2 20.94 10.42 4.23
CA ASN A 2 22.35 10.43 4.57
C ASN A 2 22.99 9.16 3.99
N ILE A 3 23.51 9.24 2.76
CA ILE A 3 24.13 8.12 2.07
C ILE A 3 25.63 8.14 2.38
N PRO A 4 26.23 7.03 2.85
CA PRO A 4 27.68 6.94 3.03
C PRO A 4 28.40 7.25 1.71
N GLY A 5 29.27 8.28 1.71
CA GLY A 5 29.97 8.74 0.50
C GLY A 5 29.25 9.82 -0.33
N GLY A 6 28.16 10.40 0.20
CA GLY A 6 27.44 11.51 -0.42
C GLY A 6 26.35 11.07 -1.40
N THR A 7 25.70 12.05 -2.06
CA THR A 7 24.63 11.76 -3.03
C THR A 7 25.23 11.37 -4.38
N PRO A 8 25.04 10.13 -4.87
CA PRO A 8 25.57 9.72 -6.16
C PRO A 8 24.88 10.46 -7.31
N SER A 9 25.64 10.79 -8.37
CA SER A 9 25.05 11.39 -9.57
C SER A 9 24.24 10.37 -10.37
N LEU A 10 23.22 10.83 -11.11
CA LEU A 10 22.47 9.97 -12.04
C LEU A 10 23.38 9.32 -13.08
N LYS A 11 24.42 10.03 -13.56
CA LYS A 11 25.43 9.48 -14.47
C LYS A 11 26.15 8.27 -13.87
N LEU A 12 26.56 8.37 -12.59
CA LEU A 12 27.18 7.28 -11.86
C LEU A 12 26.20 6.11 -11.71
N LEU A 13 24.98 6.37 -11.25
CA LEU A 13 23.99 5.32 -11.01
C LEU A 13 23.60 4.63 -12.32
N TRP A 14 23.33 5.35 -13.40
CA TRP A 14 22.71 4.77 -14.60
C TRP A 14 23.74 4.26 -15.61
N LEU A 15 24.89 4.92 -15.74
CA LEU A 15 25.84 4.65 -16.82
C LEU A 15 27.10 3.90 -16.37
N SER A 16 27.41 3.88 -15.07
CA SER A 16 28.60 3.16 -14.58
C SER A 16 28.40 1.64 -14.59
N GLN A 17 29.48 0.94 -14.95
CA GLN A 17 29.62 -0.52 -14.91
C GLN A 17 30.72 -0.94 -13.92
N GLU A 18 31.16 -0.02 -13.07
CA GLU A 18 32.23 -0.29 -12.10
C GLU A 18 31.83 -1.35 -11.07
N PRO A 19 32.80 -2.15 -10.58
CA PRO A 19 32.57 -3.04 -9.45
C PRO A 19 31.96 -2.30 -8.26
N GLY A 20 30.91 -2.86 -7.66
CA GLY A 20 30.23 -2.26 -6.51
C GLY A 20 29.19 -1.19 -6.85
N VAL A 21 29.01 -0.81 -8.13
CA VAL A 21 27.93 0.12 -8.53
C VAL A 21 26.56 -0.39 -8.09
N GLN A 22 26.31 -1.71 -8.20
CA GLN A 22 25.04 -2.30 -7.79
C GLN A 22 24.76 -2.17 -6.29
N ALA A 23 25.79 -2.32 -5.45
CA ALA A 23 25.66 -2.07 -4.02
C ALA A 23 25.26 -0.62 -3.75
N ARG A 24 25.89 0.34 -4.43
CA ARG A 24 25.55 1.77 -4.30
C ARG A 24 24.14 2.09 -4.79
N ARG A 25 23.68 1.46 -5.88
CA ARG A 25 22.30 1.59 -6.37
C ARG A 25 21.30 1.12 -5.33
N LEU A 26 21.56 -0.03 -4.70
CA LEU A 26 20.73 -0.55 -3.63
C LEU A 26 20.75 0.37 -2.39
N ASP A 27 21.93 0.83 -1.97
CA ASP A 27 22.06 1.75 -0.83
C ASP A 27 21.30 3.07 -1.08
N THR A 28 21.34 3.57 -2.31
CA THR A 28 20.57 4.76 -2.72
C THR A 28 19.07 4.50 -2.66
N LEU A 29 18.60 3.34 -3.15
CA LEU A 29 17.19 2.95 -3.07
C LEU A 29 16.72 2.86 -1.61
N LEU A 30 17.48 2.19 -0.74
CA LEU A 30 17.13 2.06 0.66
C LEU A 30 17.10 3.42 1.36
N ALA A 31 18.02 4.33 1.01
CA ALA A 31 18.02 5.69 1.54
C ALA A 31 16.80 6.52 1.08
N CYS A 32 16.21 6.24 -0.10
CA CYS A 32 14.95 6.85 -0.52
C CYS A 32 13.75 6.44 0.36
N PHE A 33 13.78 5.24 0.93
CA PHE A 33 12.75 4.75 1.85
C PHE A 33 13.11 4.95 3.33
N ASP A 34 14.27 5.54 3.61
CA ASP A 34 14.82 5.66 4.98
C ASP A 34 15.04 4.30 5.66
N LEU A 35 15.48 3.30 4.90
CA LEU A 35 15.66 1.90 5.34
C LEU A 35 17.10 1.39 5.22
N SER A 36 18.10 2.28 5.31
CA SER A 36 19.52 1.90 5.17
C SER A 36 19.96 0.84 6.20
N SER A 37 19.33 0.78 7.37
CA SER A 37 19.56 -0.20 8.45
C SER A 37 19.07 -1.63 8.13
N SER A 38 18.17 -1.76 7.16
CA SER A 38 17.41 -2.99 6.86
C SER A 38 18.04 -3.85 5.77
N ARG A 39 19.25 -3.49 5.32
CA ARG A 39 19.94 -4.15 4.21
C ARG A 39 20.16 -5.64 4.46
N GLU A 40 20.57 -6.01 5.66
CA GLU A 40 20.85 -7.40 6.04
C GLU A 40 19.57 -8.25 6.05
N GLU A 41 18.48 -7.72 6.60
CA GLU A 41 17.16 -8.38 6.60
C GLU A 41 16.67 -8.66 5.18
N LEU A 42 16.85 -7.69 4.28
CA LEU A 42 16.45 -7.84 2.88
C LEU A 42 17.32 -8.87 2.16
N GLN A 43 18.64 -8.83 2.32
CA GLN A 43 19.55 -9.81 1.71
C GLN A 43 19.27 -11.24 2.18
N ALA A 44 18.84 -11.42 3.44
CA ALA A 44 18.49 -12.75 3.96
C ALA A 44 17.20 -13.33 3.35
N VAL A 45 16.32 -12.50 2.80
CA VAL A 45 15.10 -12.92 2.12
C VAL A 45 15.40 -13.46 0.71
N GLY A 46 16.24 -12.74 -0.04
CA GLY A 46 16.58 -13.06 -1.42
C GLY A 46 15.42 -12.87 -2.43
N SER A 47 15.77 -12.91 -3.71
CA SER A 47 14.81 -12.77 -4.82
C SER A 47 13.75 -13.88 -4.79
N PRO A 48 12.50 -13.59 -5.19
CA PRO A 48 12.01 -12.32 -5.74
C PRO A 48 11.38 -11.38 -4.71
N PHE A 49 11.49 -11.67 -3.41
CA PHE A 49 10.68 -10.98 -2.39
C PHE A 49 11.37 -9.83 -1.67
N GLU A 50 12.63 -9.53 -1.98
CA GLU A 50 13.38 -8.39 -1.40
C GLU A 50 12.62 -7.07 -1.57
N ALA A 51 12.17 -6.78 -2.79
CA ALA A 51 11.43 -5.58 -3.12
C ALA A 51 10.09 -5.47 -2.36
N LEU A 52 9.36 -6.58 -2.25
CA LEU A 52 8.12 -6.65 -1.45
C LEU A 52 8.42 -6.40 0.04
N CYS A 53 9.44 -7.06 0.59
CA CYS A 53 9.83 -6.87 1.99
C CYS A 53 10.28 -5.43 2.26
N CYS A 54 11.03 -4.81 1.34
CA CYS A 54 11.42 -3.41 1.45
C CYS A 54 10.20 -2.50 1.55
N LEU A 55 9.20 -2.71 0.67
CA LEU A 55 7.96 -1.95 0.73
C LEU A 55 7.19 -2.20 2.02
N LEU A 56 7.08 -3.46 2.46
CA LEU A 56 6.38 -3.78 3.71
C LEU A 56 7.07 -3.16 4.92
N ILE A 57 8.39 -3.23 5.03
CA ILE A 57 9.14 -2.56 6.11
C ILE A 57 8.84 -1.06 6.09
N TYR A 58 8.93 -0.41 4.92
CA TYR A 58 8.62 1.00 4.78
C TYR A 58 7.20 1.33 5.26
N LEU A 59 6.19 0.58 4.81
CA LEU A 59 4.81 0.80 5.20
C LEU A 59 4.60 0.63 6.72
N PHE A 60 5.16 -0.41 7.34
CA PHE A 60 4.97 -0.69 8.76
C PHE A 60 5.78 0.25 9.67
N VAL A 61 6.92 0.76 9.19
CA VAL A 61 7.66 1.82 9.88
C VAL A 61 6.85 3.12 9.84
N GLN A 62 6.31 3.50 8.68
CA GLN A 62 5.67 4.80 8.47
C GLN A 62 4.19 4.87 8.88
N VAL A 63 3.47 3.75 8.93
CA VAL A 63 2.03 3.69 9.24
C VAL A 63 1.79 2.94 10.54
N ASP A 64 1.24 3.62 11.55
CA ASP A 64 0.99 3.11 12.91
C ASP A 64 -0.29 2.29 13.05
N THR A 65 -1.23 2.41 12.11
CA THR A 65 -2.47 1.64 12.13
C THR A 65 -2.33 0.21 11.62
N LEU A 66 -1.16 -0.17 11.08
CA LEU A 66 -0.93 -1.51 10.54
C LEU A 66 -0.62 -2.52 11.65
N CYS A 67 -1.20 -3.72 11.54
CA CYS A 67 -1.05 -4.79 12.54
C CYS A 67 -0.51 -6.09 11.93
N LEU A 68 -0.20 -7.05 12.79
CA LEU A 68 0.39 -8.33 12.40
C LEU A 68 -0.49 -9.10 11.40
N GLU A 69 -1.81 -9.01 11.54
CA GLU A 69 -2.76 -9.64 10.62
C GLU A 69 -2.70 -9.03 9.22
N ASP A 70 -2.50 -7.72 9.11
CA ASP A 70 -2.30 -7.06 7.82
C ASP A 70 -1.02 -7.57 7.14
N LEU A 71 0.06 -7.73 7.92
CA LEU A 71 1.33 -8.26 7.42
C LEU A 71 1.16 -9.69 6.90
N HIS A 72 0.45 -10.52 7.68
CA HIS A 72 0.15 -11.89 7.29
C HIS A 72 -0.63 -11.94 5.97
N ALA A 73 -1.64 -11.10 5.79
CA ALA A 73 -2.43 -11.04 4.56
C ALA A 73 -1.57 -10.64 3.35
N PHE A 74 -0.72 -9.62 3.48
CA PHE A 74 0.17 -9.18 2.40
C PHE A 74 1.17 -10.26 1.97
N ILE A 75 1.80 -10.95 2.93
CA ILE A 75 2.77 -12.01 2.64
C ILE A 75 2.05 -13.24 2.04
N ALA A 76 0.92 -13.65 2.63
CA ALA A 76 0.19 -14.83 2.18
C ALA A 76 -0.31 -14.69 0.75
N GLN A 77 -0.88 -13.53 0.39
CA GLN A 77 -1.38 -13.35 -0.97
C GLN A 77 -0.25 -13.39 -2.01
N ALA A 78 0.89 -12.74 -1.75
CA ALA A 78 2.02 -12.73 -2.67
C ALA A 78 2.60 -14.15 -2.90
N LEU A 79 2.69 -14.95 -1.84
CA LEU A 79 3.15 -16.34 -1.93
C LEU A 79 2.15 -17.26 -2.63
N CYS A 80 0.85 -17.07 -2.39
CA CYS A 80 -0.20 -17.86 -3.03
C CYS A 80 -0.35 -17.51 -4.52
N LEU A 81 -0.16 -16.24 -4.90
CA LEU A 81 -0.33 -15.75 -6.26
C LEU A 81 0.60 -16.46 -7.26
N GLN A 82 1.88 -16.69 -6.89
CA GLN A 82 2.87 -17.33 -7.77
C GLN A 82 2.47 -18.72 -8.30
N GLY A 83 1.52 -19.41 -7.64
CA GLY A 83 1.06 -20.73 -8.05
C GLY A 83 -0.42 -20.79 -8.43
N LYS A 84 -1.09 -19.65 -8.58
CA LYS A 84 -2.51 -19.61 -8.94
C LYS A 84 -2.71 -19.25 -10.40
N PRO A 85 -3.37 -20.11 -11.20
CA PRO A 85 -3.73 -19.76 -12.56
C PRO A 85 -4.84 -18.71 -12.57
N THR A 86 -4.89 -17.90 -13.62
CA THR A 86 -5.87 -16.81 -13.77
C THR A 86 -7.32 -17.29 -13.62
N VAL A 87 -7.66 -18.48 -14.13
CA VAL A 87 -9.01 -19.06 -13.99
C VAL A 87 -9.42 -19.21 -12.53
N GLN A 88 -8.53 -19.70 -11.66
CA GLN A 88 -8.83 -19.84 -10.24
C GLN A 88 -9.01 -18.48 -9.55
N LEU A 89 -8.28 -17.45 -9.99
CA LEU A 89 -8.42 -16.09 -9.45
C LEU A 89 -9.74 -15.45 -9.89
N VAL A 90 -10.16 -15.67 -11.14
CA VAL A 90 -11.45 -15.21 -11.66
C VAL A 90 -12.62 -15.83 -10.88
N ASP A 91 -12.51 -17.10 -10.52
CA ASP A 91 -13.56 -17.82 -9.78
C ASP A 91 -13.50 -17.61 -8.25
N LEU A 92 -12.56 -16.81 -7.73
CA LEU A 92 -12.54 -16.47 -6.31
C LEU A 92 -13.79 -15.68 -5.92
N GLU A 93 -14.56 -16.25 -5.00
CA GLU A 93 -15.68 -15.62 -4.31
C GLU A 93 -15.25 -15.11 -2.93
N LEU A 94 -15.73 -13.91 -2.58
CA LEU A 94 -15.48 -13.29 -1.28
C LEU A 94 -16.76 -13.37 -0.45
N ASP A 95 -16.63 -13.69 0.85
CA ASP A 95 -17.76 -13.69 1.79
C ASP A 95 -18.46 -12.32 1.82
N HIS A 96 -17.67 -11.25 1.84
CA HIS A 96 -18.10 -9.86 1.76
C HIS A 96 -16.92 -8.97 1.36
N VAL A 97 -17.20 -7.71 1.03
CA VAL A 97 -16.16 -6.70 0.80
C VAL A 97 -15.93 -5.90 2.07
N ASP A 98 -14.79 -6.13 2.72
CA ASP A 98 -14.28 -5.36 3.84
C ASP A 98 -13.58 -4.05 3.38
N PRO A 99 -13.97 -2.87 3.90
CA PRO A 99 -13.37 -1.59 3.52
C PRO A 99 -11.87 -1.47 3.85
N ARG A 100 -11.41 -2.09 4.95
CA ARG A 100 -10.01 -2.05 5.35
C ARG A 100 -9.15 -2.90 4.41
N ALA A 101 -9.63 -4.06 3.98
CA ALA A 101 -8.97 -4.82 2.92
C ALA A 101 -8.82 -4.00 1.63
N VAL A 102 -9.84 -3.24 1.22
CA VAL A 102 -9.73 -2.37 0.05
C VAL A 102 -8.67 -1.27 0.26
N GLN A 103 -8.66 -0.63 1.44
CA GLN A 103 -7.67 0.39 1.79
C GLN A 103 -6.24 -0.17 1.78
N LEU A 104 -6.02 -1.32 2.39
CA LEU A 104 -4.71 -1.97 2.47
C LEU A 104 -4.21 -2.40 1.09
N GLY A 105 -5.09 -2.94 0.25
CA GLY A 105 -4.78 -3.26 -1.14
C GLY A 105 -4.36 -2.03 -1.93
N SER A 106 -5.11 -0.93 -1.81
CA SER A 106 -4.78 0.35 -2.43
C SER A 106 -3.43 0.90 -1.95
N LEU A 107 -3.17 0.82 -0.64
CA LEU A 107 -1.90 1.24 -0.04
C LEU A 107 -0.72 0.47 -0.63
N LEU A 108 -0.82 -0.86 -0.74
CA LEU A 108 0.23 -1.69 -1.31
C LEU A 108 0.47 -1.37 -2.79
N VAL A 109 -0.59 -1.30 -3.60
CA VAL A 109 -0.46 -1.02 -5.04
C VAL A 109 0.19 0.35 -5.27
N ARG A 110 -0.23 1.38 -4.52
CA ARG A 110 0.41 2.70 -4.56
C ARG A 110 1.88 2.63 -4.14
N GLY A 111 2.18 1.84 -3.10
CA GLY A 111 3.54 1.56 -2.66
C GLY A 111 4.41 0.91 -3.73
N LEU A 112 3.87 -0.08 -4.46
CA LEU A 112 4.56 -0.73 -5.57
C LEU A 112 4.83 0.25 -6.71
N THR A 113 3.89 1.15 -7.04
CA THR A 113 4.13 2.22 -8.01
C THR A 113 5.29 3.12 -7.58
N THR A 114 5.34 3.54 -6.31
CA THR A 114 6.47 4.31 -5.78
C THR A 114 7.78 3.52 -5.86
N LEU A 115 7.77 2.23 -5.52
CA LEU A 115 8.95 1.38 -5.60
C LEU A 115 9.49 1.24 -7.03
N VAL A 116 8.61 1.12 -8.03
CA VAL A 116 9.01 1.12 -9.45
C VAL A 116 9.73 2.43 -9.80
N LEU A 117 9.18 3.58 -9.41
CA LEU A 117 9.80 4.88 -9.68
C LEU A 117 11.16 5.02 -9.01
N VAL A 118 11.27 4.64 -7.73
CA VAL A 118 12.53 4.71 -6.97
C VAL A 118 13.56 3.74 -7.55
N ASN A 119 13.17 2.50 -7.89
CA ASN A 119 14.07 1.53 -8.51
C ASN A 119 14.65 2.05 -9.83
N SER A 120 13.82 2.67 -10.67
CA SER A 120 14.27 3.31 -11.91
C SER A 120 15.21 4.49 -11.64
N ALA A 121 14.85 5.39 -10.71
CA ALA A 121 15.69 6.52 -10.34
C ALA A 121 17.07 6.08 -9.81
N CYS A 122 17.13 4.95 -9.10
CA CYS A 122 18.35 4.40 -8.53
C CYS A 122 19.16 3.51 -9.50
N GLY A 123 18.81 3.47 -10.79
CA GLY A 123 19.57 2.69 -11.79
C GLY A 123 19.31 1.18 -11.75
N PHE A 124 18.10 0.78 -11.32
CA PHE A 124 17.62 -0.61 -11.31
C PHE A 124 18.46 -1.59 -10.46
N PRO A 125 18.60 -1.37 -9.14
CA PRO A 125 19.22 -2.35 -8.24
C PRO A 125 18.47 -3.69 -8.16
N TRP A 126 17.15 -3.68 -8.36
CA TRP A 126 16.35 -4.89 -8.46
C TRP A 126 15.71 -5.07 -9.84
N LYS A 127 15.44 -6.34 -10.19
CA LYS A 127 14.69 -6.69 -11.39
C LYS A 127 13.25 -6.21 -11.25
N THR A 128 12.85 -5.27 -12.08
CA THR A 128 11.49 -4.69 -12.06
C THR A 128 10.39 -5.76 -12.14
N ALA A 129 10.61 -6.84 -12.90
CA ALA A 129 9.67 -7.96 -13.01
C ALA A 129 9.33 -8.62 -11.66
N ASP A 130 10.26 -8.62 -10.70
CA ASP A 130 10.08 -9.29 -9.40
C ASP A 130 9.00 -8.60 -8.56
N PHE A 131 8.68 -7.33 -8.84
CA PHE A 131 7.75 -6.55 -8.04
C PHE A 131 6.73 -5.74 -8.84
N MET A 132 6.50 -6.09 -10.11
CA MET A 132 5.38 -5.52 -10.83
C MET A 132 4.06 -5.84 -10.14
N PRO A 133 3.09 -4.90 -10.07
CA PRO A 133 1.83 -5.11 -9.35
C PRO A 133 1.09 -6.39 -9.75
N TRP A 134 1.07 -6.75 -11.03
CA TRP A 134 0.42 -7.97 -11.53
C TRP A 134 1.12 -9.27 -11.13
N ASN A 135 2.40 -9.22 -10.75
CA ASN A 135 3.16 -10.39 -10.29
C ASN A 135 3.09 -10.57 -8.77
N LEU A 136 2.80 -9.49 -8.04
CA LEU A 136 2.81 -9.49 -6.58
C LEU A 136 1.44 -9.36 -5.95
N PHE A 137 0.41 -8.88 -6.65
CA PHE A 137 -0.87 -8.55 -6.04
C PHE A 137 -2.07 -8.93 -6.90
N ASP A 138 -3.00 -9.67 -6.29
CA ASP A 138 -4.36 -9.84 -6.79
C ASP A 138 -5.34 -9.37 -5.70
N GLY A 139 -6.28 -8.50 -6.09
CA GLY A 139 -7.19 -7.85 -5.14
C GLY A 139 -8.13 -8.82 -4.45
N LYS A 140 -8.66 -9.82 -5.16
CA LYS A 140 -9.59 -10.80 -4.58
C LYS A 140 -8.85 -11.79 -3.68
N LEU A 141 -7.69 -12.28 -4.14
CA LEU A 141 -6.84 -13.15 -3.34
C LEU A 141 -6.40 -12.45 -2.05
N PHE A 142 -5.91 -11.21 -2.13
CA PHE A 142 -5.55 -10.44 -0.94
C PHE A 142 -6.72 -10.29 0.01
N HIS A 143 -7.90 -9.92 -0.50
CA HIS A 143 -9.09 -9.74 0.30
C HIS A 143 -9.48 -11.03 1.05
N GLN A 144 -9.44 -12.17 0.37
CA GLN A 144 -9.68 -13.47 0.98
C GLN A 144 -8.66 -13.79 2.09
N LYS A 145 -7.36 -13.55 1.85
CA LYS A 145 -6.31 -13.76 2.87
C LYS A 145 -6.43 -12.79 4.04
N TYR A 146 -6.87 -11.56 3.79
CA TYR A 146 -7.17 -10.59 4.83
C TYR A 146 -8.30 -11.08 5.74
N LEU A 147 -9.44 -11.48 5.18
CA LEU A 147 -10.57 -11.99 5.96
C LEU A 147 -10.19 -13.23 6.79
N GLN A 148 -9.38 -14.13 6.22
CA GLN A 148 -8.85 -15.28 6.96
C GLN A 148 -7.95 -14.85 8.12
N SER A 149 -7.02 -13.91 7.88
CA SER A 149 -6.11 -13.44 8.91
C SER A 149 -6.84 -12.67 10.02
N GLU A 150 -7.85 -11.87 9.68
CA GLU A 150 -8.66 -11.12 10.64
C GLU A 150 -9.50 -12.06 11.53
N LYS A 151 -10.03 -13.15 10.96
CA LYS A 151 -10.72 -14.22 11.71
C LYS A 151 -9.78 -15.03 12.61
N GLY A 152 -8.47 -14.79 12.57
CA GLY A 152 -7.48 -15.51 13.37
C GLY A 152 -7.12 -16.90 12.81
N CYS A 153 -7.31 -17.13 11.51
CA CYS A 153 -6.84 -18.37 10.87
C CYS A 153 -5.32 -18.51 11.03
N THR A 154 -4.85 -19.75 11.16
CA THR A 154 -3.42 -20.02 11.29
C THR A 154 -2.68 -19.73 9.99
N VAL A 155 -1.36 -19.50 10.08
CA VAL A 155 -0.52 -19.22 8.91
C VAL A 155 -0.58 -20.36 7.90
N GLU A 156 -0.66 -21.61 8.37
CA GLU A 156 -0.80 -22.80 7.55
C GLU A 156 -2.05 -22.72 6.66
N VAL A 157 -3.18 -22.23 7.19
CA VAL A 157 -4.40 -22.01 6.41
C VAL A 157 -4.19 -20.88 5.39
N LEU A 158 -3.58 -19.77 5.79
CA LEU A 158 -3.32 -18.64 4.90
C LEU A 158 -2.49 -19.04 3.68
N VAL A 159 -1.49 -19.89 3.86
CA VAL A 159 -0.62 -20.38 2.78
C VAL A 159 -1.10 -21.68 2.13
N GLU A 160 -2.37 -22.05 2.35
CA GLU A 160 -3.04 -23.19 1.70
C GLU A 160 -2.39 -24.54 2.02
N GLN A 161 -1.96 -24.73 3.27
CA GLN A 161 -1.29 -25.92 3.78
C GLN A 161 -0.01 -26.30 3.01
N ASN A 162 0.54 -25.37 2.22
CA ASN A 162 1.72 -25.61 1.43
C ASN A 162 2.99 -25.36 2.27
N ARG A 163 3.70 -26.44 2.61
CA ARG A 163 4.92 -26.38 3.45
C ARG A 163 6.02 -25.48 2.90
N SER A 164 6.22 -25.45 1.58
CA SER A 164 7.23 -24.59 0.96
C SER A 164 6.88 -23.11 1.13
N ARG A 165 5.60 -22.75 0.92
CA ARG A 165 5.11 -21.39 1.18
C ARG A 165 5.16 -21.05 2.67
N LEU A 166 4.89 -21.98 3.57
CA LEU A 166 4.98 -21.76 5.01
C LEU A 166 6.40 -21.36 5.43
N THR A 167 7.42 -22.09 4.98
CA THR A 167 8.82 -21.75 5.26
C THR A 167 9.17 -20.36 4.74
N LYS A 168 8.80 -20.05 3.50
CA LYS A 168 9.00 -18.71 2.92
C LYS A 168 8.28 -17.63 3.71
N PHE A 169 7.02 -17.88 4.10
CA PHE A 169 6.23 -16.95 4.90
C PHE A 169 6.94 -16.58 6.21
N GLN A 170 7.47 -17.57 6.94
CA GLN A 170 8.18 -17.31 8.19
C GLN A 170 9.46 -16.50 7.96
N ALA A 171 10.19 -16.77 6.88
CA ALA A 171 11.38 -15.99 6.50
C ALA A 171 11.02 -14.52 6.20
N LEU A 172 10.01 -14.28 5.36
CA LEU A 172 9.54 -12.93 5.01
C LEU A 172 9.02 -12.17 6.23
N LYS A 173 8.19 -12.82 7.06
CA LYS A 173 7.66 -12.23 8.30
C LYS A 173 8.81 -11.86 9.25
N SER A 174 9.77 -12.78 9.45
CA SER A 174 10.92 -12.56 10.33
C SER A 174 11.77 -11.38 9.87
N ALA A 175 12.04 -11.26 8.57
CA ALA A 175 12.78 -10.14 8.00
C ALA A 175 12.06 -8.80 8.26
N VAL A 176 10.76 -8.72 7.95
CA VAL A 176 9.98 -7.48 8.15
C VAL A 176 9.91 -7.11 9.64
N CYS A 177 9.59 -8.07 10.51
CA CYS A 177 9.49 -7.82 11.95
C CYS A 177 10.83 -7.38 12.56
N ARG A 178 11.96 -8.01 12.20
CA ARG A 178 13.29 -7.62 12.71
C ARG A 178 13.67 -6.21 12.27
N ALA A 179 13.46 -5.87 11.00
CA ALA A 179 13.70 -4.53 10.50
C ALA A 179 12.84 -3.49 11.22
N CYS A 180 11.54 -3.76 11.41
CA CYS A 180 10.66 -2.85 12.14
C CYS A 180 11.08 -2.68 13.61
N VAL A 181 11.61 -3.72 14.27
CA VAL A 181 12.17 -3.62 15.63
C VAL A 181 13.42 -2.74 15.65
N LYS A 182 14.33 -2.87 14.66
CA LYS A 182 15.51 -1.99 14.52
C LYS A 182 15.12 -0.51 14.40
N GLU A 183 13.98 -0.24 13.75
CA GLU A 183 13.40 1.09 13.61
C GLU A 183 12.52 1.54 14.80
N ASN A 184 12.54 0.83 15.94
CA ASN A 184 11.70 1.10 17.12
C ASN A 184 10.19 1.07 16.84
N ARG A 185 9.75 0.25 15.88
CA ARG A 185 8.37 0.12 15.39
C ARG A 185 7.89 -1.34 15.43
N PRO A 186 7.85 -2.01 16.59
CA PRO A 186 7.45 -3.42 16.66
C PRO A 186 6.01 -3.64 16.17
N ILE A 187 5.84 -4.60 15.27
CA ILE A 187 4.52 -4.95 14.71
C ILE A 187 3.74 -5.74 15.75
N SER A 188 2.59 -5.21 16.17
CA SER A 188 1.72 -5.85 17.15
C SER A 188 0.49 -6.44 16.49
N SER A 189 -0.01 -7.55 17.04
CA SER A 189 -1.34 -8.05 16.70
C SER A 189 -2.41 -7.05 17.15
N ARG A 190 -3.53 -7.02 16.43
CA ARG A 190 -4.68 -6.19 16.79
C ARG A 190 -5.17 -6.60 18.18
N ARG A 191 -4.94 -5.76 19.20
CA ARG A 191 -5.73 -5.84 20.44
C ARG A 191 -7.18 -5.66 20.03
N HIS A 192 -8.03 -6.63 20.35
CA HIS A 192 -9.45 -6.70 19.98
C HIS A 192 -10.10 -5.30 20.02
N TRP A 193 -10.10 -4.59 18.90
CA TRP A 193 -10.71 -3.27 18.79
C TRP A 193 -12.20 -3.52 18.85
N ARG A 194 -12.84 -3.20 19.99
CA ARG A 194 -14.30 -3.22 20.07
C ARG A 194 -14.82 -2.22 19.03
N PRO A 195 -15.73 -2.60 18.14
CA PRO A 195 -16.29 -1.66 17.18
C PRO A 195 -17.01 -0.55 17.93
N HIS A 196 -16.51 0.69 17.87
CA HIS A 196 -17.26 1.87 18.26
C HIS A 196 -18.27 2.25 17.16
N HIS A 197 -19.13 1.32 16.75
CA HIS A 197 -20.26 1.62 15.87
C HIS A 197 -21.49 0.81 16.25
N SER A 198 -22.02 1.05 17.46
CA SER A 198 -23.45 0.92 17.72
C SER A 198 -24.07 2.33 17.79
N GLY A 199 -24.08 3.01 16.65
CA GLY A 199 -24.95 4.16 16.43
C GLY A 199 -26.40 3.69 16.44
N ARG A 200 -26.94 3.54 17.66
CA ARG A 200 -28.34 3.23 17.97
C ARG A 200 -29.21 4.38 17.47
N TRP A 201 -29.62 4.34 16.21
CA TRP A 201 -30.76 5.14 15.73
C TRP A 201 -32.04 4.49 16.27
N GLY A 202 -32.26 4.68 17.56
CA GLY A 202 -33.57 4.50 18.17
C GLY A 202 -34.50 5.56 17.61
N ARG A 203 -35.39 5.15 16.70
CA ARG A 203 -36.67 5.83 16.48
C ARG A 203 -37.31 6.07 17.84
N GLN A 204 -37.44 7.32 18.23
CA GLN A 204 -38.38 7.71 19.27
C GLN A 204 -39.25 8.81 18.69
N GLU A 205 -40.39 8.38 18.17
CA GLU A 205 -41.56 9.23 17.98
C GLU A 205 -41.96 9.82 19.33
N SER A 206 -42.13 11.13 19.38
CA SER A 206 -42.96 11.82 20.37
C SER A 206 -43.27 13.22 19.84
N SER A 207 -44.50 13.40 19.40
CA SER A 207 -45.09 14.69 19.07
C SER A 207 -45.24 15.56 20.30
N SER A 208 -45.00 16.86 20.18
CA SER A 208 -45.89 17.87 20.78
C SER A 208 -45.57 19.27 20.23
N HIS A 209 -46.67 19.96 19.96
CA HIS A 209 -46.82 21.27 19.34
C HIS A 209 -46.12 22.40 20.11
N ARG A 210 -45.61 23.41 19.39
CA ARG A 210 -45.69 24.82 19.80
C ARG A 210 -45.54 25.74 18.59
N THR A 211 -46.58 26.52 18.38
CA THR A 211 -46.66 27.67 17.49
C THR A 211 -45.91 28.85 18.10
N SER A 212 -45.06 29.55 17.35
CA SER A 212 -44.95 31.01 17.45
C SER A 212 -44.27 31.58 16.21
N SER A 213 -45.01 32.40 15.49
CA SER A 213 -44.56 33.36 14.49
C SER A 213 -43.60 34.39 15.09
N GLY A 214 -42.50 34.68 14.39
CA GLY A 214 -41.60 35.79 14.69
C GLY A 214 -40.65 36.07 13.53
N HIS A 215 -41.03 37.01 12.67
CA HIS A 215 -40.15 37.62 11.69
C HIS A 215 -38.99 38.35 12.39
N SER A 216 -37.75 38.15 11.96
CA SER A 216 -36.74 39.22 11.82
C SER A 216 -35.50 38.78 11.04
N ARG A 217 -34.98 39.72 10.27
CA ARG A 217 -33.94 39.69 9.24
C ARG A 217 -32.52 39.43 9.75
N SER A 218 -31.71 38.90 8.83
CA SER A 218 -30.26 39.13 8.52
C SER A 218 -29.49 37.81 8.53
N GLY A 219 -28.89 37.29 7.46
CA GLY A 219 -28.43 37.91 6.23
C GLY A 219 -26.89 37.89 6.17
N GLN A 220 -26.28 36.70 6.07
CA GLN A 220 -24.95 36.47 5.49
C GLN A 220 -24.71 34.96 5.31
N GLY A 221 -25.13 34.47 4.14
CA GLY A 221 -24.84 33.13 3.65
C GLY A 221 -23.54 33.12 2.85
N GLN A 222 -22.84 32.01 2.97
CA GLN A 222 -21.55 31.69 2.36
C GLN A 222 -21.62 31.68 0.83
N HIS A 223 -20.61 32.24 0.15
CA HIS A 223 -20.54 32.27 -1.32
C HIS A 223 -19.13 31.88 -1.82
N TRP A 224 -18.77 30.60 -1.74
CA TRP A 224 -17.52 30.09 -2.35
C TRP A 224 -17.61 28.69 -2.98
N ARG A 225 -18.77 28.31 -3.52
CA ARG A 225 -18.83 27.23 -4.51
C ARG A 225 -19.78 27.64 -5.60
N ASP A 226 -19.22 28.11 -6.72
CA ASP A 226 -19.75 27.99 -8.08
C ASP A 226 -18.81 28.74 -9.03
N GLN A 227 -17.74 28.07 -9.47
CA GLN A 227 -17.01 28.45 -10.67
C GLN A 227 -16.94 27.22 -11.58
N GLY A 228 -17.92 27.11 -12.47
CA GLY A 228 -17.88 26.25 -13.64
C GLY A 228 -17.12 26.92 -14.80
N PRO A 229 -16.64 26.15 -15.80
CA PRO A 229 -15.70 26.62 -16.80
C PRO A 229 -16.35 27.54 -17.83
N GLY A 230 -15.72 28.70 -18.03
CA GLY A 230 -16.15 29.77 -18.93
C GLY A 230 -16.15 29.39 -20.41
N SER A 231 -17.19 29.88 -21.06
CA SER A 231 -17.53 29.82 -22.48
C SER A 231 -16.47 30.50 -23.36
N ARG A 232 -15.85 29.74 -24.26
CA ARG A 232 -15.05 30.28 -25.38
C ARG A 232 -15.99 30.79 -26.46
N GLN A 233 -15.93 32.09 -26.75
CA GLN A 233 -16.54 32.70 -27.93
C GLN A 233 -15.66 32.39 -29.15
N TYR A 234 -16.31 31.95 -30.23
CA TYR A 234 -15.72 31.59 -31.51
C TYR A 234 -15.94 32.76 -32.48
N GLU A 235 -14.87 33.42 -32.93
CA GLU A 235 -14.93 34.40 -34.03
C GLU A 235 -14.65 33.70 -35.38
N PRO A 236 -15.28 34.10 -36.50
CA PRO A 236 -15.09 33.45 -37.80
C PRO A 236 -14.00 34.14 -38.64
N ASP A 237 -13.03 33.35 -39.12
CA ASP A 237 -11.98 33.79 -40.05
C ASP A 237 -12.53 34.09 -41.45
N GLN A 238 -12.32 35.33 -41.92
CA GLN A 238 -12.59 35.76 -43.28
C GLN A 238 -11.44 35.42 -44.22
N TRP A 239 -11.76 34.65 -45.25
CA TRP A 239 -10.89 34.31 -46.37
C TRP A 239 -10.54 35.55 -47.19
N ARG A 240 -9.24 35.79 -47.45
CA ARG A 240 -8.78 36.61 -48.58
C ARG A 240 -7.86 35.79 -49.48
N LYS A 241 -8.30 35.66 -50.72
CA LYS A 241 -7.52 35.24 -51.89
C LYS A 241 -6.46 36.31 -52.19
N TYR A 242 -5.21 35.88 -52.38
CA TYR A 242 -4.34 36.23 -53.51
C TYR A 242 -3.30 35.13 -53.64
#